data_AF-A0A4Y2CNB0-F1
#
_entry.id   AF-A0A4Y2CNB0-F1
#
_cell.length_a   1.000
_cell.length_b   1.000
_cell.length_c   1.000
_cell.angle_alpha   90.00
_cell.angle_beta   90.00
_cell.angle_gamma   90.00
#
_symmetry.space_group_name_H-M   'P 1'
#
loop_
_entity.id
_entity.type
_entity.pdbx_description
1 polymer ?
#
loop_
_entity_poly.entity_id
_entity_poly.type
_entity_poly.pdbx_seq_one_letter_code
_entity_poly.pdbx_strand_id
1 'polypeptide(L)'
;MVCTADISEAVQNVVDILVHAADNIIPKSSPCLRKFRRPWWNEACRDSYRNQRKCWSIFRWYLTTENLVAFKRAKAFARRIRRRSQRESWIKFVLSIASYTLSKQLWK
;
A
#
# COMPACT_ATOMS: atom_id res chain seq x y z
N MET A 1 17.93 58.16 -22.22
CA MET A 1 18.18 56.86 -21.57
C MET A 1 16.87 56.11 -21.56
N VAL A 2 16.70 55.16 -22.49
CA VAL A 2 15.48 54.36 -22.58
C VAL A 2 15.61 53.24 -21.55
N CYS A 3 14.81 53.30 -20.48
CA CYS A 3 14.68 52.16 -19.57
C CYS A 3 14.01 51.04 -20.34
N THR A 4 14.80 50.09 -20.84
CA THR A 4 14.26 48.81 -21.29
C THR A 4 13.63 48.18 -20.05
N ALA A 5 12.30 48.24 -19.94
CA ALA A 5 11.57 47.37 -19.03
C ALA A 5 12.17 45.97 -19.21
N ASP A 6 12.72 45.43 -18.13
CA ASP A 6 13.66 44.33 -18.17
C ASP A 6 13.00 43.16 -18.91
N ILE A 7 13.53 42.80 -20.08
CA ILE A 7 12.94 41.74 -20.93
C ILE A 7 12.81 40.45 -20.12
N SER A 8 13.72 40.26 -19.16
CA SER A 8 13.71 39.20 -18.16
C SER A 8 12.42 39.17 -17.34
N GLU A 9 11.90 40.33 -16.91
CA GLU A 9 10.67 40.47 -16.13
C GLU A 9 9.44 40.08 -16.98
N ALA A 10 9.39 40.51 -18.24
CA ALA A 10 8.33 40.12 -19.15
C ALA A 10 8.30 38.61 -19.42
N VAL A 11 9.47 37.99 -19.57
CA VAL A 11 9.60 36.54 -19.75
C VAL A 11 9.15 35.80 -18.49
N GLN A 12 9.55 36.26 -17.30
CA GLN A 12 9.17 35.64 -16.04
C GLN A 12 7.64 35.66 -15.84
N ASN A 13 7.00 36.78 -16.15
CA ASN A 13 5.54 36.91 -16.05
C ASN A 13 4.81 35.89 -16.94
N VAL A 14 5.30 35.65 -18.16
CA VAL A 14 4.69 34.66 -19.07
C VAL A 14 4.87 33.24 -18.54
N VAL A 15 6.05 32.92 -18.00
CA VAL A 15 6.33 31.62 -17.39
C VAL A 15 5.40 31.38 -16.19
N ASP A 16 5.23 32.38 -15.33
CA ASP A 16 4.39 32.27 -14.14
C ASP A 16 2.91 32.04 -14.50
N ILE A 17 2.41 32.72 -15.55
CA ILE A 17 1.05 32.51 -16.05
C ILE A 17 0.87 31.08 -16.58
N LEU A 18 1.84 30.56 -17.32
CA LEU A 18 1.79 29.20 -17.88
C LEU A 18 1.82 28.14 -16.76
N VAL A 19 2.69 28.32 -15.77
CA VAL A 19 2.78 27.43 -14.60
C VAL A 19 1.49 27.48 -13.79
N HIS A 20 0.94 28.67 -13.55
CA HIS A 20 -0.32 28.83 -12.85
C HIS A 20 -1.50 28.21 -13.60
N ALA A 21 -1.57 28.36 -14.93
CA ALA A 21 -2.59 27.71 -15.75
C ALA A 21 -2.47 26.18 -15.70
N ALA A 22 -1.24 25.66 -15.79
CA ALA A 22 -0.97 24.23 -15.70
C ALA A 22 -1.36 23.66 -14.34
N ASP A 23 -1.02 24.35 -13.24
CA ASP A 23 -1.34 23.91 -11.88
C ASP A 23 -2.84 23.92 -11.58
N ASN A 24 -3.61 24.82 -12.20
CA ASN A 24 -5.07 24.88 -12.05
C ASN A 24 -5.81 23.84 -12.89
N ILE A 25 -5.30 23.52 -14.09
CA ILE A 25 -5.96 22.59 -15.02
C ILE A 25 -5.55 21.15 -14.74
N ILE A 26 -4.31 20.90 -14.32
CA ILE A 26 -3.78 19.56 -14.07
C ILE A 26 -3.85 19.29 -12.57
N PRO A 27 -4.83 18.51 -12.08
CA PRO A 27 -4.90 18.17 -10.67
C PRO A 27 -3.62 17.40 -10.26
N LYS A 28 -2.87 17.96 -9.31
CA LYS A 28 -1.69 17.30 -8.73
C LYS A 28 -2.15 16.04 -8.00
N SER A 29 -1.92 14.88 -8.60
CA SER A 29 -2.21 13.60 -7.96
C SER A 29 -1.10 13.26 -6.97
N SER A 30 -1.46 12.83 -5.76
CA SER A 30 -0.46 12.36 -4.81
C SER A 30 0.11 11.03 -5.30
N PRO A 31 1.45 10.85 -5.36
CA PRO A 31 2.04 9.55 -5.74
C PRO A 31 1.73 8.45 -4.71
N CYS A 32 1.25 8.82 -3.52
CA CYS A 32 0.79 7.89 -2.50
C CYS A 32 -0.61 7.36 -2.82
N LEU A 33 -0.69 6.44 -3.79
CA LEU A 33 -1.82 5.51 -3.85
C LEU A 33 -1.99 4.90 -2.46
N ARG A 34 -3.16 5.08 -1.84
CA ARG A 34 -3.48 4.39 -0.59
C ARG A 34 -3.28 2.91 -0.87
N LYS A 35 -2.24 2.30 -0.29
CA LYS A 35 -2.05 0.85 -0.33
C LYS A 35 -3.37 0.26 0.12
N PHE A 36 -4.11 -0.36 -0.80
CA PHE A 36 -5.36 -1.03 -0.47
C PHE A 36 -5.07 -1.91 0.74
N ARG A 37 -5.65 -1.53 1.89
CA ARG A 37 -5.49 -2.33 3.10
C ARG A 37 -6.20 -3.62 2.79
N ARG A 38 -5.42 -4.67 2.55
CA ARG A 38 -5.92 -6.03 2.34
C ARG A 38 -6.93 -6.30 3.48
N PRO A 39 -8.23 -6.47 3.19
CA PRO A 39 -9.25 -6.56 4.23
C PRO A 39 -9.01 -7.73 5.20
N TRP A 40 -8.31 -8.76 4.72
CA TRP A 40 -7.88 -9.93 5.47
C TRP A 40 -6.59 -9.76 6.28
N TRP A 41 -5.91 -8.61 6.22
CA TRP A 41 -4.65 -8.38 6.94
C TRP A 41 -4.90 -7.94 8.39
N ASN A 42 -4.88 -8.91 9.30
CA ASN A 42 -5.12 -8.72 10.72
C ASN A 42 -3.82 -8.79 11.55
N GLU A 43 -3.95 -8.64 12.87
CA GLU A 43 -2.85 -8.74 13.83
C GLU A 43 -2.21 -10.13 13.84
N ALA A 44 -3.01 -11.20 13.81
CA ALA A 44 -2.50 -12.56 13.70
C ALA A 44 -1.61 -12.79 12.46
N CYS A 45 -1.95 -12.18 11.31
CA CYS A 45 -1.10 -12.18 10.12
C CYS A 45 0.22 -11.44 10.36
N ARG A 46 0.20 -10.31 11.08
CA ARG A 46 1.42 -9.57 11.42
C ARG A 46 2.32 -10.37 12.35
N ASP A 47 1.76 -10.97 13.39
CA ASP A 47 2.56 -11.69 14.39
C ASP A 47 3.13 -12.99 13.85
N SER A 48 2.34 -13.75 13.10
CA SER A 48 2.85 -14.95 12.41
C SER A 48 3.93 -14.61 11.39
N TYR A 49 3.82 -13.50 10.66
CA TYR A 49 4.86 -13.03 9.75
C TYR A 49 6.13 -12.57 10.49
N ARG A 50 5.99 -11.83 11.60
CA ARG A 50 7.11 -11.44 12.47
C ARG A 50 7.85 -12.67 12.99
N ASN A 51 7.12 -13.67 13.48
CA ASN A 51 7.73 -14.91 13.96
C ASN A 51 8.43 -15.68 12.84
N GLN A 52 7.81 -15.80 11.67
CA GLN A 52 8.45 -16.40 10.49
C GLN A 52 9.76 -15.68 10.13
N ARG A 53 9.77 -14.34 10.13
CA ARG A 53 10.99 -13.56 9.87
C ARG A 53 12.04 -13.76 10.96
N LYS A 54 11.65 -13.83 12.23
CA LYS A 54 12.56 -14.10 13.35
C LYS A 54 13.25 -15.45 13.17
N CYS A 55 12.49 -16.52 12.94
CA CYS A 55 13.04 -17.85 12.69
C CYS A 55 13.90 -17.91 11.42
N TRP A 56 13.51 -17.18 10.36
CA TRP A 56 14.33 -17.07 9.14
C TRP A 56 15.66 -16.38 9.42
N SER A 57 15.66 -15.27 10.16
CA SER A 57 16.89 -14.57 10.53
C SER A 57 17.81 -15.51 11.32
N ILE A 58 17.31 -16.20 12.34
CA ILE A 58 18.10 -17.14 13.15
C ILE A 58 18.70 -18.25 12.28
N PHE A 59 17.87 -18.89 11.44
CA PHE A 59 18.32 -19.95 10.54
C PHE A 59 19.34 -19.47 9.51
N ARG A 60 19.20 -18.24 9.00
CA ARG A 60 20.13 -17.62 8.05
C ARG A 60 21.52 -17.41 8.65
N TRP A 61 21.58 -17.03 9.93
CA TRP A 61 22.85 -16.83 10.64
C TRP A 61 23.46 -18.14 11.13
N TYR A 62 22.61 -19.07 11.60
CA TYR A 62 23.03 -20.33 12.21
C TYR A 62 22.31 -21.51 11.56
N LEU A 63 22.99 -22.14 10.61
CA LEU A 63 22.45 -23.20 9.75
C LEU A 63 22.38 -24.56 10.45
N THR A 64 21.64 -24.65 11.56
CA THR A 64 21.41 -25.91 12.29
C THR A 64 20.11 -26.57 11.86
N THR A 65 20.01 -27.90 12.01
CA THR A 65 18.80 -28.68 11.68
C THR A 65 17.60 -28.23 12.52
N GLU A 66 17.82 -27.93 13.80
CA GLU A 66 16.78 -27.42 14.71
C GLU A 66 16.22 -26.08 14.22
N ASN A 67 17.08 -25.16 13.81
CA ASN A 67 16.69 -23.86 13.27
C ASN A 67 15.92 -24.02 11.95
N LEU A 68 16.31 -24.97 11.10
CA LEU A 68 15.59 -25.29 9.87
C LEU A 68 14.16 -25.80 10.18
N VAL A 69 14.03 -26.70 11.15
CA VAL A 69 12.72 -27.23 11.58
C VAL A 69 11.85 -26.12 12.17
N ALA A 70 12.41 -25.28 13.04
CA ALA A 70 11.72 -24.13 13.62
C ALA A 70 11.22 -23.15 12.54
N PHE A 71 12.08 -22.82 11.56
CA PHE A 71 11.68 -21.99 10.42
C PHE A 71 10.59 -22.65 9.57
N LYS A 72 10.69 -23.94 9.26
CA LYS A 72 9.66 -24.68 8.51
C LYS A 72 8.31 -24.66 9.25
N ARG A 73 8.30 -24.88 10.57
CA ARG A 73 7.10 -24.79 11.42
C ARG A 73 6.49 -23.38 11.37
N ALA A 74 7.29 -22.34 11.60
CA ALA A 74 6.82 -20.95 11.55
C ALA A 74 6.29 -20.56 10.17
N LYS A 75 6.93 -21.01 9.09
CA LYS A 75 6.51 -20.80 7.70
C LYS A 75 5.17 -21.49 7.41
N ALA A 76 4.98 -22.73 7.86
CA ALA A 76 3.72 -23.44 7.72
C ALA A 76 2.58 -22.75 8.50
N PHE A 77 2.87 -22.31 9.73
CA PHE A 77 1.92 -21.57 10.56
C PHE A 77 1.49 -20.25 9.92
N ALA A 78 2.43 -19.41 9.47
CA ALA A 78 2.12 -18.15 8.80
C ALA A 78 1.27 -18.36 7.53
N ARG A 79 1.55 -19.41 6.75
CA ARG A 79 0.71 -19.80 5.59
C ARG A 79 -0.71 -20.16 6.00
N ARG A 80 -0.89 -20.94 7.08
CA ARG A 80 -2.21 -21.32 7.61
C ARG A 80 -3.01 -20.10 8.04
N ILE A 81 -2.41 -19.21 8.83
CA ILE A 81 -3.07 -17.98 9.30
C ILE A 81 -3.49 -17.11 8.13
N ARG A 82 -2.59 -16.90 7.14
CA ARG A 82 -2.91 -16.11 5.95
C ARG A 82 -4.12 -16.67 5.20
N ARG A 83 -4.16 -17.98 4.94
CA ARG A 83 -5.29 -18.63 4.25
C ARG A 83 -6.58 -18.51 5.05
N ARG A 84 -6.51 -18.70 6.37
CA ARG A 84 -7.66 -18.58 7.27
C ARG A 84 -8.23 -17.15 7.24
N SER A 85 -7.39 -16.14 7.39
CA SER A 85 -7.84 -14.75 7.39
C SER A 85 -8.39 -14.29 6.03
N GLN A 86 -7.82 -14.79 4.92
CA GLN A 86 -8.40 -14.57 3.59
C GLN A 86 -9.80 -15.16 3.49
N ARG A 87 -9.98 -16.42 3.91
CA ARG A 87 -11.29 -17.09 3.92
C ARG A 87 -12.31 -16.36 4.80
N GLU A 88 -11.94 -16.02 6.02
CA GLU A 88 -12.84 -15.33 6.96
C GLU A 88 -13.23 -13.94 6.46
N SER A 89 -12.28 -13.18 5.90
CA SER A 89 -12.57 -11.89 5.29
C SER A 89 -13.50 -12.02 4.08
N TRP A 90 -13.31 -13.05 3.25
CA TRP A 90 -14.18 -13.30 2.11
C TRP A 90 -15.60 -13.67 2.55
N ILE A 91 -15.72 -14.56 3.53
CA ILE A 91 -17.02 -14.92 4.12
C ILE A 91 -17.72 -13.69 4.67
N LYS A 92 -17.02 -12.84 5.45
CA LYS A 92 -17.58 -11.59 5.97
C LYS A 92 -18.04 -10.64 4.86
N PHE A 93 -17.26 -10.53 3.78
CA PHE A 93 -17.63 -9.72 2.63
C PHE A 93 -18.91 -10.24 1.97
N VAL A 94 -18.98 -11.54 1.66
CA VAL A 94 -20.17 -12.16 1.05
C VAL A 94 -21.39 -12.00 1.95
N LEU A 95 -21.24 -12.17 3.27
CA LEU A 95 -22.32 -11.96 4.24
C LEU A 95 -22.78 -10.50 4.35
N SER A 96 -21.94 -9.54 3.98
CA SER A 96 -22.32 -8.12 3.96
C SER A 96 -23.13 -7.71 2.73
N ILE A 97 -23.19 -8.57 1.70
CA ILE A 97 -23.98 -8.32 0.49
C ILE A 97 -25.45 -8.59 0.82
N ALA A 98 -26.21 -7.53 1.03
CA ALA A 98 -27.66 -7.58 1.26
C ALA A 98 -28.43 -7.10 0.02
N SER A 99 -29.74 -7.34 -0.05
CA SER A 99 -30.59 -6.93 -1.18
C SER A 99 -30.57 -5.43 -1.49
N TYR A 100 -30.22 -4.60 -0.49
CA TYR A 100 -30.10 -3.14 -0.61
C TYR A 100 -28.65 -2.67 -0.88
N THR A 101 -27.68 -3.57 -1.03
CA THR A 101 -26.29 -3.15 -1.34
C THR A 101 -26.22 -2.58 -2.75
N LEU A 102 -25.82 -1.30 -2.85
CA LEU A 102 -25.68 -0.62 -4.12
C LEU A 102 -24.49 -1.18 -4.90
N SER A 103 -24.67 -1.37 -6.22
CA SER A 103 -23.61 -1.82 -7.13
C SER A 103 -22.32 -0.97 -7.00
N LYS A 104 -22.47 0.34 -6.81
CA LYS A 104 -21.35 1.27 -6.56
C LYS A 104 -20.51 0.94 -5.33
N GLN A 105 -21.05 0.24 -4.33
CA GLN A 105 -20.29 -0.22 -3.16
C GLN A 105 -19.55 -1.54 -3.39
N LEU A 106 -20.00 -2.37 -4.33
CA LEU A 106 -19.36 -3.64 -4.69
C LEU A 106 -18.16 -3.44 -5.61
N TRP A 107 -18.23 -2.46 -6.51
CA TRP A 107 -17.18 -2.13 -7.49
C TRP A 107 -16.18 -1.05 -7.04
N LYS A 108 -16.14 -0.76 -5.73
CA LYS A 108 -15.11 0.09 -5.12
C LYS A 108 -13.84 -0.69 -4.83
#